data_AF-W0JW49-F1
#
_entry.id   AF-W0JW49-F1
#
_cell.length_a   1.000
_cell.length_b   1.000
_cell.length_c   1.000
_cell.angle_alpha   90.00
_cell.angle_beta   90.00
_cell.angle_gamma   90.00
#
_symmetry.space_group_name_H-M   'P 1'
#
loop_
_entity.id
_entity.type
_entity.pdbx_description
1 polymer ?
#
loop_
_entity_poly.entity_id
_entity_poly.type
_entity_poly.pdbx_seq_one_letter_code
_entity_poly.pdbx_strand_id
1 'polypeptide(L)'
;MQRRAYLGSLGTTGAILAAGCLNRGNSDTVLDSPDRRGDSEDIAYPAYGQELPEVTVPSPLHDRDVTTTEFVGDRHVLMTFVFTRCHGPCPTLTSTLAQIQSDAAKNDYEDEVAFLPVTFDPAYDTADRLRTFSEERGADPDAENWQFLRPESHDTAQEVVNDTFGIGFEKTDAYTEDTEGAAHSGESEDDQDGEMKDMFVHVTLIILANEDGYVERAYRKMPGANTILDDLATVRGENGGGFL
;
A
#
# COMPACT_ATOMS: atom_id res chain seq x y z
N MET A 1 5.52 -48.96 -75.57
CA MET A 1 4.83 -49.00 -74.26
C MET A 1 5.43 -47.90 -73.39
N GLN A 2 4.57 -47.10 -72.74
CA GLN A 2 4.81 -46.23 -71.56
C GLN A 2 5.82 -45.07 -71.70
N ARG A 3 5.65 -43.88 -71.10
CA ARG A 3 4.51 -43.08 -70.60
C ARG A 3 5.14 -41.70 -70.24
N ARG A 4 4.59 -40.63 -70.82
CA ARG A 4 4.32 -39.28 -70.29
C ARG A 4 5.25 -38.59 -69.25
N ALA A 5 5.53 -37.32 -69.58
CA ALA A 5 6.00 -36.14 -68.83
C ALA A 5 5.77 -36.08 -67.31
N TYR A 6 6.60 -35.31 -66.59
CA TYR A 6 6.24 -34.00 -65.97
C TYR A 6 7.49 -33.32 -65.39
N LEU A 7 7.69 -32.04 -65.73
CA LEU A 7 8.57 -31.09 -65.03
C LEU A 7 7.89 -30.61 -63.75
N GLY A 8 8.67 -30.43 -62.68
CA GLY A 8 8.22 -29.75 -61.46
C GLY A 8 9.41 -29.30 -60.62
N SER A 9 9.81 -28.04 -60.77
CA SER A 9 10.79 -27.33 -59.95
C SER A 9 10.11 -26.57 -58.83
N LEU A 10 10.42 -26.89 -57.57
CA LEU A 10 10.25 -26.07 -56.35
C LEU A 10 11.35 -26.58 -55.39
N GLY A 11 12.29 -25.81 -54.84
CA GLY A 11 12.27 -24.41 -54.45
C GLY A 11 11.90 -24.31 -52.96
N THR A 12 12.90 -24.25 -52.07
CA THR A 12 13.03 -23.28 -50.94
C THR A 12 14.08 -23.73 -49.93
N THR A 13 15.08 -22.87 -49.74
CA THR A 13 16.04 -22.87 -48.65
C THR A 13 15.29 -22.65 -47.35
N GLY A 14 15.32 -23.62 -46.43
CA GLY A 14 14.79 -23.43 -45.08
C GLY A 14 15.66 -22.47 -44.30
N ALA A 15 15.26 -21.21 -44.21
CA ALA A 15 15.77 -20.29 -43.20
C ALA A 15 15.16 -20.71 -41.86
N ILE A 16 15.97 -21.29 -40.97
CA ILE A 16 15.62 -21.45 -39.57
C ILE A 16 15.70 -20.05 -38.96
N LEU A 17 14.60 -19.30 -39.05
CA LEU A 17 14.37 -18.20 -38.13
C LEU A 17 14.10 -18.84 -36.78
N ALA A 18 15.14 -18.94 -35.95
CA ALA A 18 14.94 -19.03 -34.52
C ALA A 18 14.31 -17.70 -34.11
N ALA A 19 12.99 -17.60 -34.25
CA ALA A 19 12.21 -16.67 -33.48
C ALA A 19 12.47 -17.07 -32.03
N GLY A 20 13.37 -16.31 -31.39
CA GLY A 20 13.47 -16.32 -29.95
C GLY A 20 12.08 -15.93 -29.45
N CYS A 21 11.29 -16.93 -29.08
CA CYS A 21 10.21 -16.76 -28.14
C CYS A 21 10.89 -16.33 -26.84
N LEU A 22 11.20 -15.03 -26.74
CA LEU A 22 11.20 -14.37 -25.45
C LEU A 22 9.79 -14.63 -24.94
N ASN A 23 9.71 -15.59 -24.04
CA ASN A 23 8.60 -15.77 -23.14
C ASN A 23 8.46 -14.43 -22.40
N ARG A 24 7.70 -13.51 -23.00
CA ARG A 24 7.12 -12.35 -22.34
C ARG A 24 6.16 -12.98 -21.34
N GLY A 25 6.73 -13.40 -20.21
CA GLY A 25 5.96 -13.81 -19.06
C GLY A 25 4.97 -12.69 -18.83
N ASN A 26 3.70 -13.05 -18.76
CA ASN A 26 2.66 -12.17 -18.28
C ASN A 26 3.10 -11.79 -16.86
N SER A 27 3.83 -10.69 -16.70
CA SER A 27 4.11 -10.19 -15.37
C SER A 27 2.80 -9.59 -14.92
N ASP A 28 2.23 -10.11 -13.84
CA ASP A 28 1.00 -9.61 -13.24
C ASP A 28 1.15 -8.18 -12.65
N THR A 29 2.28 -7.53 -12.96
CA THR A 29 2.70 -6.18 -12.57
C THR A 29 3.11 -5.37 -13.80
N VAL A 30 2.80 -4.09 -13.77
CA VAL A 30 3.12 -3.08 -14.79
C VAL A 30 4.49 -2.43 -14.51
N LEU A 31 4.80 -2.14 -13.25
CA LEU A 31 6.07 -1.52 -12.90
C LEU A 31 7.22 -2.55 -12.97
N ASP A 32 8.42 -2.08 -13.29
CA ASP A 32 9.63 -2.90 -13.21
C ASP A 32 9.90 -3.34 -11.77
N SER A 33 10.42 -4.55 -11.58
CA SER A 33 10.79 -5.05 -10.25
C SER A 33 11.73 -4.09 -9.53
N PRO A 34 11.52 -3.80 -8.23
CA PRO A 34 12.36 -2.87 -7.49
C PRO A 34 13.80 -3.38 -7.39
N ASP A 35 14.78 -2.47 -7.48
CA ASP A 35 16.20 -2.81 -7.29
C ASP A 35 16.49 -3.11 -5.81
N ARG A 36 16.39 -4.39 -5.43
CA ARG A 36 16.62 -4.89 -4.07
C ARG A 36 17.28 -6.26 -4.08
N ARG A 37 17.89 -6.60 -2.95
CA ARG A 37 18.42 -7.95 -2.70
C ARG A 37 17.34 -8.80 -2.02
N GLY A 38 17.10 -10.01 -2.54
CA GLY A 38 16.13 -10.97 -2.01
C GLY A 38 14.79 -10.93 -2.75
N ASP A 39 14.13 -12.09 -2.78
CA ASP A 39 12.86 -12.29 -3.49
C ASP A 39 11.69 -11.68 -2.70
N SER A 40 10.53 -11.52 -3.34
CA SER A 40 9.32 -11.02 -2.65
C SER A 40 8.84 -11.97 -1.55
N GLU A 41 9.00 -13.28 -1.77
CA GLU A 41 8.54 -14.34 -0.87
C GLU A 41 9.29 -14.36 0.48
N ASP A 42 10.50 -13.77 0.53
CA ASP A 42 11.31 -13.68 1.74
C ASP A 42 10.97 -12.45 2.61
N ILE A 43 10.01 -11.63 2.18
CA ILE A 43 9.59 -10.42 2.88
C ILE A 43 8.34 -10.69 3.71
N ALA A 44 8.31 -10.16 4.94
CA ALA A 44 7.20 -10.36 5.87
C ALA A 44 5.87 -9.72 5.41
N TYR A 45 5.94 -8.61 4.68
CA TYR A 45 4.79 -7.87 4.15
C TYR A 45 4.60 -8.13 2.64
N PRO A 46 3.38 -7.93 2.10
CA PRO A 46 3.11 -8.08 0.68
C PRO A 46 4.04 -7.23 -0.18
N ALA A 47 4.81 -7.89 -1.04
CA ALA A 47 5.85 -7.29 -1.85
C ALA A 47 5.58 -7.49 -3.35
N TYR A 48 6.41 -6.86 -4.19
CA TYR A 48 6.27 -6.84 -5.65
C TYR A 48 5.82 -8.18 -6.26
N GLY A 49 4.75 -8.17 -7.04
CA GLY A 49 4.21 -9.33 -7.75
C GLY A 49 3.44 -10.34 -6.89
N GLN A 50 3.27 -10.10 -5.59
CA GLN A 50 2.36 -10.88 -4.75
C GLN A 50 0.96 -10.29 -4.80
N GLU A 51 -0.05 -11.13 -4.59
CA GLU A 51 -1.44 -10.71 -4.43
C GLU A 51 -1.61 -9.87 -3.15
N LEU A 52 -2.45 -8.84 -3.21
CA LEU A 52 -2.90 -8.11 -2.04
C LEU A 52 -3.68 -9.06 -1.13
N PRO A 53 -3.30 -9.24 0.14
CA PRO A 53 -4.02 -10.13 1.04
C PRO A 53 -5.49 -9.74 1.19
N GLU A 54 -6.37 -10.73 1.20
CA GLU A 54 -7.80 -10.55 1.45
C GLU A 54 -8.09 -10.56 2.95
N VAL A 55 -8.69 -9.46 3.44
CA VAL A 55 -9.24 -9.39 4.79
C VAL A 55 -10.38 -8.38 4.83
N THR A 56 -11.41 -8.69 5.62
CA THR A 56 -12.57 -7.82 5.82
C THR A 56 -12.41 -7.03 7.12
N VAL A 57 -12.48 -5.70 7.04
CA VAL A 57 -12.32 -4.80 8.18
C VAL A 57 -13.40 -3.71 8.14
N PRO A 58 -14.00 -3.34 9.29
CA PRO A 58 -14.94 -2.22 9.35
C PRO A 58 -14.32 -0.90 8.89
N SER A 59 -15.05 -0.15 8.08
CA SER A 59 -14.79 1.26 7.72
C SER A 59 -15.78 2.15 8.47
N PRO A 60 -15.47 2.60 9.70
CA PRO A 60 -16.39 3.35 10.54
C PRO A 60 -16.75 4.74 10.01
N LEU A 61 -16.06 5.25 8.98
CA LEU A 61 -16.40 6.54 8.36
C LEU A 61 -17.57 6.42 7.38
N HIS A 62 -17.82 5.20 6.87
CA HIS A 62 -18.85 4.88 5.88
C HIS A 62 -19.87 3.85 6.40
N ASP A 63 -19.79 3.49 7.69
CA ASP A 63 -20.67 2.53 8.36
C ASP A 63 -20.84 1.19 7.61
N ARG A 64 -19.74 0.66 7.05
CA ARG A 64 -19.75 -0.62 6.32
C ARG A 64 -18.48 -1.41 6.54
N ASP A 65 -18.55 -2.71 6.27
CA ASP A 65 -17.37 -3.56 6.16
C ASP A 65 -16.74 -3.40 4.77
N VAL A 66 -15.41 -3.40 4.73
CA VAL A 66 -14.61 -3.30 3.51
C VAL A 66 -13.68 -4.51 3.42
N THR A 67 -13.70 -5.19 2.28
CA THR A 67 -12.74 -6.27 2.01
C THR A 67 -11.64 -5.71 1.14
N THR A 68 -10.38 -5.90 1.52
CA THR A 68 -9.22 -5.30 0.83
C THR A 68 -9.16 -5.61 -0.67
N THR A 69 -9.69 -6.77 -1.09
CA THR A 69 -9.79 -7.22 -2.48
C THR A 69 -11.09 -6.85 -3.19
N GLU A 70 -12.03 -6.15 -2.55
CA GLU A 70 -13.31 -5.77 -3.20
C GLU A 70 -13.11 -4.79 -4.36
N PHE A 71 -11.95 -4.15 -4.43
CA PHE A 71 -11.55 -3.23 -5.48
C PHE A 71 -10.90 -3.92 -6.68
N VAL A 72 -10.59 -5.22 -6.59
CA VAL A 72 -9.97 -5.98 -7.68
C VAL A 72 -10.92 -6.03 -8.88
N GLY A 73 -10.41 -5.60 -10.03
CA GLY A 73 -11.15 -5.45 -11.29
C GLY A 73 -11.77 -4.07 -11.49
N ASP A 74 -11.75 -3.20 -10.47
CA ASP A 74 -12.41 -1.89 -10.49
C ASP A 74 -11.49 -0.71 -10.14
N ARG A 75 -10.58 -0.84 -9.15
CA ARG A 75 -9.69 0.24 -8.68
C ARG A 75 -8.30 -0.25 -8.30
N HIS A 76 -7.30 0.60 -8.49
CA HIS A 76 -6.00 0.45 -7.84
C HIS A 76 -6.09 0.76 -6.35
N VAL A 77 -5.25 0.13 -5.53
CA VAL A 77 -5.31 0.28 -4.07
C VAL A 77 -4.03 0.90 -3.53
N LEU A 78 -4.18 1.98 -2.75
CA LEU A 78 -3.13 2.56 -1.91
C LEU A 78 -3.46 2.32 -0.44
N MET A 79 -2.65 1.50 0.23
CA MET A 79 -2.87 1.09 1.62
C MET A 79 -1.70 1.52 2.52
N THR A 80 -2.01 1.91 3.75
CA THR A 80 -1.00 2.21 4.79
C THR A 80 -1.51 1.86 6.18
N PHE A 81 -0.63 1.84 7.17
CA PHE A 81 -0.93 1.41 8.54
C PHE A 81 -0.50 2.49 9.52
N VAL A 82 -1.43 2.98 10.33
CA VAL A 82 -1.28 4.19 11.14
C VAL A 82 -2.03 4.07 12.47
N PHE A 83 -1.89 5.06 13.34
CA PHE A 83 -2.77 5.28 14.50
C PHE A 83 -2.78 6.77 14.82
N THR A 84 -3.89 7.28 15.38
CA THR A 84 -4.09 8.75 15.45
C THR A 84 -3.17 9.45 16.46
N ARG A 85 -2.68 8.75 17.49
CA ARG A 85 -1.75 9.29 18.51
C ARG A 85 -0.29 9.29 18.11
N CYS A 86 0.01 8.88 16.89
CA CYS A 86 1.37 8.79 16.40
C CYS A 86 1.96 10.19 16.18
N HIS A 87 2.95 10.55 17.00
CA HIS A 87 3.73 11.79 16.85
C HIS A 87 4.92 11.64 15.89
N GLY A 88 5.04 10.49 15.22
CA GLY A 88 6.14 10.16 14.32
C GLY A 88 5.71 10.21 12.84
N PRO A 89 5.89 9.12 12.07
CA PRO A 89 5.71 9.11 10.62
C PRO A 89 4.24 9.06 10.15
N CYS A 90 3.31 8.60 10.98
CA CYS A 90 1.93 8.32 10.58
C CYS A 90 1.16 9.54 10.02
N PRO A 91 1.31 10.76 10.59
CA PRO A 91 0.80 11.98 9.97
C PRO A 91 1.26 12.16 8.52
N THR A 92 2.54 11.94 8.24
CA THR A 92 3.12 12.08 6.89
C THR A 92 2.62 11.02 5.93
N LEU A 93 2.49 9.76 6.37
CA LEU A 93 1.92 8.68 5.57
C LEU A 93 0.49 9.02 5.13
N THR A 94 -0.34 9.46 6.08
CA THR A 94 -1.74 9.82 5.81
C THR A 94 -1.84 11.03 4.90
N SER A 95 -1.02 12.08 5.13
CA SER A 95 -0.95 13.23 4.24
C SER A 95 -0.44 12.90 2.84
N THR A 96 0.36 11.85 2.68
CA THR A 96 0.81 11.38 1.37
C THR A 96 -0.36 10.78 0.59
N LEU A 97 -1.15 9.91 1.23
CA LEU A 97 -2.38 9.37 0.62
C LEU A 97 -3.38 10.48 0.32
N ALA A 98 -3.58 11.43 1.24
CA ALA A 98 -4.47 12.58 1.06
C ALA A 98 -4.09 13.46 -0.15
N GLN A 99 -2.79 13.67 -0.37
CA GLN A 99 -2.30 14.39 -1.55
C GLN A 99 -2.64 13.66 -2.84
N ILE A 100 -2.51 12.33 -2.85
CA ILE A 100 -2.85 11.51 -4.02
C ILE A 100 -4.37 11.49 -4.24
N GLN A 101 -5.18 11.43 -3.17
CA GLN A 101 -6.63 11.55 -3.25
C GLN A 101 -7.05 12.90 -3.84
N SER A 102 -6.42 13.98 -3.37
CA SER A 102 -6.65 15.33 -3.89
C SER A 102 -6.23 15.48 -5.36
N ASP A 103 -5.17 14.78 -5.80
CA ASP A 103 -4.75 14.77 -7.19
C ASP A 103 -5.75 13.99 -8.06
N ALA A 104 -6.22 12.83 -7.59
CA ALA A 104 -7.23 12.03 -8.24
C ALA A 104 -8.52 12.82 -8.51
N ALA A 105 -9.04 13.51 -7.50
CA ALA A 105 -10.24 14.34 -7.63
C ALA A 105 -10.03 15.58 -8.54
N LYS A 106 -8.80 16.08 -8.69
CA LYS A 106 -8.50 17.23 -9.56
C LYS A 106 -8.36 16.85 -11.03
N ASN A 107 -8.00 15.60 -11.29
CA ASN A 107 -7.69 15.08 -12.61
C ASN A 107 -8.71 14.01 -13.06
N ASP A 108 -9.88 13.96 -12.41
CA ASP A 108 -11.03 13.13 -12.77
C ASP A 108 -10.74 11.62 -12.84
N TYR A 109 -9.93 11.11 -11.91
CA TYR A 109 -9.63 9.67 -11.78
C TYR A 109 -9.86 9.12 -10.36
N GLU A 110 -10.62 9.83 -9.52
CA GLU A 110 -10.97 9.42 -8.17
C GLU A 110 -11.68 8.05 -8.09
N ASP A 111 -12.36 7.66 -9.16
CA ASP A 111 -13.06 6.37 -9.28
C ASP A 111 -12.13 5.20 -9.64
N GLU A 112 -10.89 5.46 -10.05
CA GLU A 112 -9.88 4.45 -10.44
C GLU A 112 -8.95 4.05 -9.29
N VAL A 113 -9.04 4.72 -8.14
CA VAL A 113 -8.14 4.50 -7.00
C VAL A 113 -8.92 4.43 -5.69
N ALA A 114 -8.53 3.53 -4.79
CA ALA A 114 -9.03 3.39 -3.43
C ALA A 114 -7.90 3.59 -2.41
N PHE A 115 -8.20 4.26 -1.31
CA PHE A 115 -7.28 4.58 -0.23
C PHE A 115 -7.71 3.86 1.05
N LEU A 116 -6.83 3.00 1.56
CA LEU A 116 -7.09 2.14 2.71
C LEU A 116 -6.08 2.41 3.84
N PRO A 117 -6.15 3.55 4.56
CA PRO A 117 -5.44 3.68 5.81
C PRO A 117 -6.07 2.75 6.86
N VAL A 118 -5.24 1.94 7.53
CA VAL A 118 -5.68 0.96 8.53
C VAL A 118 -5.14 1.36 9.90
N THR A 119 -6.02 1.49 10.90
CA THR A 119 -5.57 1.69 12.28
C THR A 119 -5.16 0.38 12.95
N PHE A 120 -4.07 0.41 13.71
CA PHE A 120 -3.70 -0.69 14.62
C PHE A 120 -3.93 -0.34 16.11
N ASP A 121 -4.54 0.80 16.42
CA ASP A 121 -4.96 1.19 17.79
C ASP A 121 -6.49 1.40 17.87
N PRO A 122 -7.29 0.36 17.60
CA PRO A 122 -8.74 0.52 17.51
C PRO A 122 -9.39 0.90 18.85
N ALA A 123 -8.73 0.65 19.99
CA ALA A 123 -9.23 1.06 21.30
C ALA A 123 -9.30 2.58 21.46
N TYR A 124 -8.35 3.31 20.87
CA TYR A 124 -8.30 4.77 20.91
C TYR A 124 -8.93 5.41 19.68
N ASP A 125 -8.74 4.81 18.51
CA ASP A 125 -9.12 5.38 17.22
C ASP A 125 -10.62 5.16 16.94
N THR A 126 -11.47 6.00 17.53
CA THR A 126 -12.92 6.05 17.23
C THR A 126 -13.20 6.66 15.86
N ALA A 127 -14.42 6.48 15.33
CA ALA A 127 -14.85 7.07 14.06
C ALA A 127 -14.57 8.58 14.00
N ASP A 128 -14.96 9.33 15.05
CA ASP A 128 -14.72 10.77 15.14
C ASP A 128 -13.23 11.14 15.08
N ARG A 129 -12.37 10.36 15.76
CA ARG A 129 -10.93 10.60 15.77
C ARG A 129 -10.30 10.28 14.42
N LEU A 130 -10.73 9.20 13.77
CA LEU A 130 -10.29 8.84 12.43
C LEU A 130 -10.70 9.91 11.40
N ARG A 131 -11.91 10.46 11.53
CA ARG A 131 -12.40 11.57 10.71
C ARG A 131 -11.55 12.81 10.90
N THR A 132 -11.41 13.28 12.14
CA THR A 132 -10.56 14.45 12.45
C THR A 132 -9.13 14.25 11.97
N PHE A 133 -8.54 13.08 12.21
CA PHE A 133 -7.19 12.75 11.76
C PHE A 133 -7.09 12.77 10.23
N SER A 134 -8.10 12.30 9.49
CA SER A 134 -8.12 12.37 8.02
C SER A 134 -8.17 13.82 7.53
N GLU A 135 -9.10 14.61 8.06
CA GLU A 135 -9.31 16.03 7.69
C GLU A 135 -8.07 16.89 7.97
N GLU A 136 -7.48 16.74 9.16
CA GLU A 136 -6.26 17.49 9.52
C GLU A 136 -5.04 17.12 8.66
N ARG A 137 -5.07 15.97 7.99
CA ARG A 137 -4.01 15.54 7.06
C ARG A 137 -4.33 15.85 5.61
N GLY A 138 -5.48 16.48 5.35
CA GLY A 138 -5.92 16.98 4.06
C GLY A 138 -6.71 15.96 3.22
N ALA A 139 -7.14 14.84 3.81
CA ALA A 139 -8.00 13.90 3.12
C ALA A 139 -9.46 14.36 3.18
N ASP A 140 -10.24 13.93 2.19
CA ASP A 140 -11.70 13.97 2.23
C ASP A 140 -12.22 12.65 2.80
N PRO A 141 -12.66 12.61 4.09
CA PRO A 141 -13.14 11.40 4.73
C PRO A 141 -14.52 10.95 4.22
N ASP A 142 -15.26 11.82 3.53
CA ASP A 142 -16.60 11.52 3.01
C ASP A 142 -16.56 10.95 1.59
N ALA A 143 -15.41 11.00 0.92
CA ALA A 143 -15.23 10.42 -0.41
C ALA A 143 -15.32 8.88 -0.38
N GLU A 144 -16.04 8.30 -1.35
CA GLU A 144 -16.25 6.85 -1.43
C GLU A 144 -14.95 6.06 -1.62
N ASN A 145 -13.92 6.70 -2.18
CA ASN A 145 -12.60 6.09 -2.34
C ASN A 145 -11.71 6.13 -1.09
N TRP A 146 -12.12 6.79 0.01
CA TRP A 146 -11.36 6.83 1.25
C TRP A 146 -12.01 5.95 2.33
N GLN A 147 -11.49 4.74 2.50
CA GLN A 147 -12.01 3.79 3.48
C GLN A 147 -11.00 3.63 4.61
N PHE A 148 -11.17 4.40 5.69
CA PHE A 148 -10.32 4.28 6.87
C PHE A 148 -10.74 3.04 7.67
N LEU A 149 -9.91 2.01 7.64
CA LEU A 149 -10.21 0.70 8.21
C LEU A 149 -9.83 0.63 9.69
N ARG A 150 -10.73 0.08 10.50
CA ARG A 150 -10.58 -0.09 11.94
C ARG A 150 -10.94 -1.52 12.36
N PRO A 151 -9.95 -2.36 12.69
CA PRO A 151 -10.18 -3.65 13.33
C PRO A 151 -11.03 -3.51 14.60
N GLU A 152 -11.82 -4.51 14.94
CA GLU A 152 -12.77 -4.41 16.07
C GLU A 152 -12.08 -4.34 17.44
N SER A 153 -10.90 -4.94 17.55
CA SER A 153 -10.16 -5.10 18.80
C SER A 153 -8.65 -5.12 18.57
N HIS A 154 -7.86 -5.06 19.64
CA HIS A 154 -6.41 -5.23 19.56
C HIS A 154 -6.01 -6.59 18.97
N ASP A 155 -6.73 -7.67 19.32
CA ASP A 155 -6.43 -9.01 18.81
C ASP A 155 -6.69 -9.09 17.30
N THR A 156 -7.82 -8.54 16.85
CA THR A 156 -8.10 -8.42 15.40
C THR A 156 -7.10 -7.50 14.71
N ALA A 157 -6.60 -6.46 15.38
CA ALA A 157 -5.54 -5.62 14.82
C ALA A 157 -4.23 -6.40 14.66
N GLN A 158 -3.88 -7.33 15.58
CA GLN A 158 -2.72 -8.21 15.42
C GLN A 158 -2.92 -9.16 14.22
N GLU A 159 -4.08 -9.80 14.11
CA GLU A 159 -4.41 -10.68 12.99
C GLU A 159 -4.34 -9.96 11.63
N VAL A 160 -4.93 -8.77 11.54
CA VAL A 160 -4.94 -7.96 10.32
C VAL A 160 -3.53 -7.41 10.05
N VAL A 161 -2.98 -6.59 10.95
CA VAL A 161 -1.80 -5.78 10.64
C VAL A 161 -0.51 -6.58 10.72
N ASN A 162 -0.37 -7.46 11.71
CA ASN A 162 0.83 -8.26 11.91
C ASN A 162 0.77 -9.59 11.14
N ASP A 163 -0.24 -10.43 11.39
CA ASP A 163 -0.25 -11.78 10.81
C ASP A 163 -0.55 -11.77 9.29
N THR A 164 -1.45 -10.89 8.84
CA THR A 164 -1.84 -10.81 7.41
C THR A 164 -0.90 -9.91 6.61
N PHE A 165 -0.53 -8.76 7.17
CA PHE A 165 0.28 -7.77 6.45
C PHE A 165 1.76 -7.72 6.86
N GLY A 166 2.19 -8.51 7.85
CA GLY A 166 3.59 -8.62 8.25
C GLY A 166 4.15 -7.41 8.99
N ILE A 167 3.28 -6.55 9.51
CA ILE A 167 3.66 -5.31 10.18
C ILE A 167 3.55 -5.54 11.68
N GLY A 168 4.66 -5.97 12.27
CA GLY A 168 4.77 -6.09 13.71
C GLY A 168 4.56 -4.73 14.38
N PHE A 169 3.66 -4.70 15.36
CA PHE A 169 3.45 -3.57 16.25
C PHE A 169 3.26 -4.12 17.67
N GLU A 170 3.93 -3.48 18.62
CA GLU A 170 3.78 -3.79 20.04
C GLU A 170 3.52 -2.50 20.78
N LYS A 171 2.55 -2.55 21.71
CA LYS A 171 2.33 -1.46 22.64
C LYS A 171 3.52 -1.42 23.59
N THR A 172 4.37 -0.41 23.48
CA THR A 172 5.41 -0.16 24.48
C THR A 172 4.81 0.70 25.58
N ASP A 173 4.85 0.20 26.82
CA ASP A 173 4.71 1.03 28.03
C ASP A 173 5.97 1.91 28.13
N ALA A 174 6.00 3.02 27.40
CA ALA A 174 7.14 3.91 27.45
C ALA A 174 7.21 4.55 28.85
N TYR A 175 8.24 4.15 29.61
CA TYR A 175 8.58 4.49 30.99
C TYR A 175 7.85 3.70 32.09
N THR A 176 8.23 2.45 32.31
CA THR A 176 8.24 1.89 33.67
C THR A 176 9.45 2.48 34.42
N GLU A 177 9.12 3.12 35.51
CA GLU A 177 9.96 3.75 36.53
C GLU A 177 10.89 2.73 37.22
N ASP A 178 11.83 2.09 36.49
CA ASP A 178 12.74 1.06 37.03
C ASP A 178 14.17 1.17 36.47
N THR A 179 14.72 2.39 36.43
CA THR A 179 16.18 2.56 36.44
C THR A 179 16.59 3.27 37.71
N GLU A 180 16.80 2.49 38.77
CA GLU A 180 17.61 2.92 39.90
C GLU A 180 19.01 3.28 39.39
N GLY A 181 19.29 4.57 39.24
CA GLY A 181 20.65 5.09 39.15
C GLY A 181 20.96 6.00 37.96
N ALA A 182 20.40 7.20 37.93
CA ALA A 182 21.14 8.39 37.49
C ALA A 182 20.40 9.65 37.93
N ALA A 183 21.07 10.48 38.72
CA ALA A 183 20.60 11.78 39.14
C ALA A 183 20.36 12.71 37.94
N HIS A 184 19.20 13.37 37.90
CA HIS A 184 19.13 14.79 37.55
C HIS A 184 17.89 15.44 38.18
N SER A 185 18.17 16.40 39.05
CA SER A 185 17.24 17.36 39.65
C SER A 185 16.78 18.39 38.61
N GLY A 186 15.48 18.67 38.57
CA GLY A 186 14.93 19.83 37.87
C GLY A 186 13.41 19.74 37.80
N GLU A 187 12.74 20.38 38.76
CA GLU A 187 11.28 20.51 38.83
C GLU A 187 10.76 21.37 37.66
N SER A 188 9.81 20.82 36.90
CA SER A 188 8.83 21.61 36.14
C SER A 188 7.52 20.83 36.15
N GLU A 189 6.57 21.33 36.94
CA GLU A 189 5.16 20.91 36.95
C GLU A 189 4.50 21.46 35.67
N ASP A 190 4.41 20.63 34.62
CA ASP A 190 3.53 20.88 33.48
C ASP A 190 2.83 19.55 33.14
N ASP A 191 1.56 19.44 33.52
CA ASP A 191 0.68 18.28 33.30
C ASP A 191 0.47 17.98 31.79
N GLN A 192 1.44 17.33 31.13
CA GLN A 192 1.30 16.76 29.77
C GLN A 192 1.73 15.28 29.70
N ASP A 193 1.88 14.62 30.85
CA ASP A 193 2.57 13.32 30.97
C ASP A 193 1.65 12.09 30.72
N GLY A 194 0.40 12.32 30.35
CA GLY A 194 -0.61 11.27 30.14
C GLY A 194 -0.62 10.67 28.72
N GLU A 195 -0.19 11.43 27.71
CA GLU A 195 -0.39 11.07 26.29
C GLU A 195 0.80 10.35 25.65
N MET A 196 1.97 10.38 26.28
CA MET A 196 3.21 9.78 25.77
C MET A 196 3.34 8.27 26.07
N LYS A 197 2.33 7.65 26.70
CA LYS A 197 2.41 6.29 27.26
C LYS A 197 2.21 5.17 26.24
N ASP A 198 1.75 5.48 25.04
CA ASP A 198 1.33 4.47 24.06
C ASP A 198 2.08 4.67 22.72
N MET A 199 3.38 4.38 22.73
CA MET A 199 4.18 4.35 21.50
C MET A 199 4.19 2.94 20.91
N PHE A 200 3.85 2.84 19.63
CA PHE A 200 4.05 1.63 18.83
C PHE A 200 5.29 1.78 17.96
N VAL A 201 6.18 0.79 18.00
CA VAL A 201 7.27 0.68 17.02
C VAL A 201 6.75 -0.21 15.90
N HIS A 202 6.57 0.35 14.72
CA HIS A 202 6.16 -0.40 13.53
C HIS A 202 6.92 0.07 12.29
N VAL A 203 6.94 -0.76 11.25
CA VAL A 203 7.52 -0.38 9.95
C VAL A 203 6.60 0.62 9.24
N THR A 204 7.18 1.68 8.67
CA THR A 204 6.45 2.58 7.78
C THR A 204 6.27 1.91 6.42
N LEU A 205 5.03 1.78 5.95
CA LEU A 205 4.72 1.11 4.69
C LEU A 205 3.57 1.82 3.97
N ILE A 206 3.74 2.05 2.67
CA ILE A 206 2.64 2.28 1.73
C ILE A 206 2.69 1.15 0.70
N ILE A 207 1.56 0.50 0.44
CA ILE A 207 1.41 -0.52 -0.60
C ILE A 207 0.63 0.11 -1.74
N LEU A 208 1.14 -0.02 -2.97
CA LEU A 208 0.41 0.21 -4.21
C LEU A 208 0.12 -1.15 -4.84
N ALA A 209 -1.14 -1.49 -4.99
CA ALA A 209 -1.60 -2.65 -5.76
C ALA A 209 -2.38 -2.19 -7.01
N ASN A 210 -2.18 -2.89 -8.12
CA ASN A 210 -2.90 -2.62 -9.37
C ASN A 210 -4.35 -3.13 -9.31
N GLU A 211 -5.11 -2.86 -10.37
CA GLU A 211 -6.53 -3.25 -10.45
C GLU A 211 -6.70 -4.77 -10.51
N ASP A 212 -5.70 -5.51 -10.97
CA ASP A 212 -5.70 -6.98 -10.98
C ASP A 212 -5.41 -7.58 -9.58
N GLY A 213 -5.16 -6.74 -8.57
CA GLY A 213 -4.92 -7.18 -7.19
C GLY A 213 -3.48 -7.53 -6.86
N TYR A 214 -2.51 -7.22 -7.73
CA TYR A 214 -1.09 -7.49 -7.51
C TYR A 214 -0.35 -6.27 -6.99
N VAL A 215 0.54 -6.49 -6.02
CA VAL A 215 1.38 -5.45 -5.43
C VAL A 215 2.41 -4.98 -6.46
N GLU A 216 2.27 -3.74 -6.89
CA GLU A 216 3.19 -3.05 -7.79
C GLU A 216 4.38 -2.48 -7.03
N ARG A 217 4.15 -1.95 -5.82
CA ARG A 217 5.21 -1.39 -4.97
C ARG A 217 4.87 -1.45 -3.49
N ALA A 218 5.90 -1.66 -2.68
CA ALA A 218 5.84 -1.59 -1.22
C ALA A 218 6.89 -0.58 -0.72
N TYR A 219 6.46 0.64 -0.41
CA TYR A 219 7.32 1.76 -0.09
C TYR A 219 7.66 1.82 1.40
N ARG A 220 8.92 1.49 1.75
CA ARG A 220 9.39 1.51 3.16
C ARG A 220 10.00 2.81 3.65
N LYS A 221 10.44 3.69 2.74
CA LYS A 221 11.23 4.88 3.10
C LYS A 221 10.39 6.17 3.11
N MET A 222 9.07 6.08 3.17
CA MET A 222 8.16 7.23 3.07
C MET A 222 8.50 8.11 1.85
N PRO A 223 8.26 7.61 0.63
CA PRO A 223 8.49 8.42 -0.57
C PRO A 223 7.58 9.66 -0.52
N GLY A 224 8.00 10.74 -1.18
CA GLY A 224 7.10 11.86 -1.40
C GLY A 224 5.94 11.45 -2.31
N ALA A 225 4.81 12.15 -2.22
CA ALA A 225 3.60 11.86 -3.01
C ALA A 225 3.89 11.78 -4.51
N ASN A 226 4.76 12.65 -5.05
CA ASN A 226 5.12 12.66 -6.48
C ASN A 226 5.66 11.32 -6.98
N THR A 227 6.49 10.62 -6.20
CA THR A 227 7.01 9.32 -6.61
C THR A 227 5.88 8.29 -6.72
N ILE A 228 4.93 8.32 -5.79
CA ILE A 228 3.78 7.40 -5.83
C ILE A 228 2.84 7.80 -6.98
N LEU A 229 2.67 9.09 -7.25
CA LEU A 229 1.86 9.60 -8.38
C LEU A 229 2.45 9.16 -9.73
N ASP A 230 3.77 9.25 -9.91
CA ASP A 230 4.45 8.81 -11.13
C ASP A 230 4.27 7.29 -11.35
N ASP A 231 4.42 6.50 -10.29
CA ASP A 231 4.21 5.05 -10.31
C ASP A 231 2.72 4.72 -10.57
N LEU A 232 1.78 5.42 -9.91
CA LEU A 232 0.33 5.24 -10.10
C LEU A 232 -0.11 5.61 -11.51
N ALA A 233 0.39 6.70 -12.09
CA ALA A 233 0.10 7.09 -13.46
C ALA A 233 0.55 6.00 -14.45
N THR A 234 1.73 5.41 -14.21
CA THR A 234 2.23 4.29 -15.00
C THR A 234 1.33 3.05 -14.88
N VAL A 235 0.90 2.70 -13.65
CA VAL A 235 0.00 1.56 -13.37
C VAL A 235 -1.38 1.75 -14.01
N ARG A 236 -1.91 2.98 -14.00
CA ARG A 236 -3.16 3.39 -14.68
C ARG A 236 -3.06 3.35 -16.22
N GLY A 237 -1.88 3.07 -16.77
CA GLY A 237 -1.67 3.05 -18.22
C GLY A 237 -1.52 4.43 -18.87
N GLU A 238 -1.38 5.48 -18.07
CA GLU A 238 -0.96 6.80 -18.54
C GLU A 238 0.53 6.71 -18.89
N ASN A 239 0.83 6.28 -20.12
CA ASN A 239 2.20 6.26 -20.63
C ASN A 239 2.86 7.60 -20.31
N GLY A 240 3.92 7.59 -19.48
CA GLY A 240 4.70 8.74 -19.02
C GLY A 240 4.92 9.80 -20.10
N GLY A 241 3.91 10.65 -20.27
CA GLY A 241 3.89 11.78 -21.18
C GLY A 241 4.56 12.89 -20.41
N GLY A 242 5.88 12.95 -20.53
CA GLY A 242 6.69 13.95 -19.86
C GLY A 242 6.03 15.33 -19.94
N PHE A 243 6.05 16.03 -18.80
CA PHE A 243 5.85 17.47 -18.76
C PHE A 243 6.66 18.10 -19.90
N LEU A 244 5.96 18.63 -20.91
CA LEU A 244 6.49 19.51 -21.94
C LEU A 244 6.34 20.96 -21.50
#